data_AF-A0A1L7NI00-F1
#
_entry.id   AF-A0A1L7NI00-F1
#
_cell.length_a   1.000
_cell.length_b   1.000
_cell.length_c   1.000
_cell.angle_alpha   90.00
_cell.angle_beta   90.00
_cell.angle_gamma   90.00
#
_symmetry.space_group_name_H-M   'P 1'
#
loop_
_entity.id
_entity.type
_entity.pdbx_description
1 polymer ?
#
loop_
_entity_poly.entity_id
_entity_poly.type
_entity_poly.pdbx_seq_one_letter_code
_entity_poly.pdbx_strand_id
1 'polypeptide(L)'
;MINKTLHVNINEFVLSQTELDSRIEKAKKLFLRSFNSVDRFDGPAAILMPQLETLFKEGRTLSEHHKTDATFTLTVYLKKTNIAELLSDVAKQTEESYREELEALKEKNKLLLADQLFQQKKEKEAKALQAKEDKDRANALAEAEEFFANLSSEKGEQ
;
A
#
# COMPACT_ATOMS: atom_id res chain seq x y z
N MET A 1 -12.84 -15.00 -26.84
CA MET A 1 -12.62 -13.62 -26.36
C MET A 1 -12.24 -13.71 -24.89
N ILE A 2 -11.00 -13.38 -24.52
CA ILE A 2 -10.59 -13.36 -23.12
C ILE A 2 -11.04 -12.02 -22.54
N ASN A 3 -12.11 -12.04 -21.74
CA ASN A 3 -12.46 -10.94 -20.85
C ASN A 3 -11.31 -10.79 -19.84
N LYS A 4 -10.32 -9.94 -20.13
CA LYS A 4 -9.37 -9.47 -19.11
C LYS A 4 -10.14 -8.47 -18.25
N THR A 5 -10.78 -8.99 -17.21
CA THR A 5 -11.42 -8.21 -16.15
C THR A 5 -10.42 -7.18 -15.66
N LEU A 6 -10.78 -5.90 -15.68
CA LEU A 6 -9.94 -4.83 -15.15
C LEU A 6 -9.75 -5.11 -13.64
N HIS A 7 -8.52 -5.44 -13.24
CA HIS A 7 -8.19 -5.88 -11.88
C HIS A 7 -7.98 -4.69 -10.95
N VAL A 8 -8.97 -3.79 -10.84
CA VAL A 8 -8.94 -2.70 -9.87
C VAL A 8 -10.22 -2.76 -9.05
N ASN A 9 -10.08 -3.10 -7.76
CA ASN A 9 -11.20 -3.17 -6.83
C ASN A 9 -11.31 -1.86 -6.04
N ILE A 10 -12.43 -1.14 -6.23
CA ILE A 10 -12.66 0.17 -5.60
C ILE A 10 -12.66 0.10 -4.07
N ASN A 11 -13.03 -1.05 -3.50
CA ASN A 11 -13.10 -1.23 -2.05
C ASN A 11 -11.72 -1.25 -1.37
N GLU A 12 -10.63 -1.39 -2.11
CA GLU A 12 -9.26 -1.39 -1.58
C GLU A 12 -8.74 0.02 -1.24
N PHE A 13 -9.46 1.07 -1.63
CA PHE A 13 -9.06 2.47 -1.43
C PHE A 13 -9.84 3.17 -0.32
N VAL A 14 -10.79 2.49 0.29
CA VAL A 14 -11.64 3.05 1.33
C VAL A 14 -10.99 2.83 2.67
N LEU A 15 -10.95 3.89 3.48
CA LEU A 15 -10.43 3.81 4.84
C LEU A 15 -11.29 2.84 5.66
N SER A 16 -10.68 1.73 6.06
CA SER A 16 -11.33 0.73 6.92
C SER A 16 -11.14 1.11 8.38
N GLN A 17 -12.23 1.43 9.08
CA GLN A 17 -12.15 1.80 10.51
C GLN A 17 -11.57 0.66 11.34
N THR A 18 -11.97 -0.59 11.07
CA THR A 18 -11.46 -1.77 11.77
C THR A 18 -9.95 -1.95 11.57
N GLU A 19 -9.45 -1.68 10.36
CA GLU A 19 -8.01 -1.75 10.09
C GLU A 19 -7.27 -0.60 10.77
N LEU A 20 -7.81 0.61 10.71
CA LEU A 20 -7.26 1.79 11.37
C LEU A 20 -7.15 1.57 12.89
N ASP A 21 -8.21 1.08 13.53
CA ASP A 21 -8.22 0.80 14.97
C ASP A 21 -7.14 -0.24 15.33
N SER A 22 -7.03 -1.31 14.53
CA SER A 22 -6.00 -2.35 14.71
C SER A 22 -4.58 -1.79 14.58
N ARG A 23 -4.35 -0.92 13.58
CA ARG A 23 -3.07 -0.24 13.36
C ARG A 23 -2.74 0.70 14.51
N ILE A 24 -3.69 1.52 14.97
CA ILE A 24 -3.51 2.43 16.10
C ILE A 24 -3.16 1.64 17.37
N GLU A 25 -3.88 0.57 17.67
CA GLU A 25 -3.60 -0.24 18.86
C GLU A 25 -2.23 -0.90 18.81
N LYS A 26 -1.80 -1.37 17.62
CA LYS A 26 -0.45 -1.87 17.43
C LYS A 26 0.60 -0.77 17.62
N ALA A 27 0.39 0.42 17.05
CA ALA A 27 1.28 1.55 17.15
C ALA A 27 1.45 2.03 18.60
N LYS A 28 0.34 2.16 19.35
CA LYS A 28 0.36 2.49 20.78
C LYS A 28 1.15 1.47 21.60
N LYS A 29 0.93 0.17 21.35
CA LYS A 29 1.69 -0.91 22.03
C LYS A 29 3.18 -0.83 21.74
N LEU A 30 3.57 -0.57 20.49
CA LEU A 30 4.97 -0.40 20.12
C LEU A 30 5.57 0.83 20.78
N PHE A 31 4.84 1.94 20.80
CA PHE A 31 5.28 3.17 21.45
C PHE A 31 5.52 2.98 22.95
N LEU A 32 4.60 2.34 23.67
CA LEU A 32 4.73 2.04 25.10
C LEU A 32 5.92 1.13 25.43
N ARG A 33 6.34 0.28 24.49
CA ARG A 33 7.56 -0.55 24.63
C ARG A 33 8.84 0.18 24.24
N SER A 34 8.73 1.34 23.58
CA SER A 34 9.89 2.15 23.22
C SER A 34 10.36 3.02 24.39
N PHE A 35 11.61 3.46 24.35
CA PHE A 35 12.14 4.41 25.33
C PHE A 35 11.52 5.81 25.22
N ASN A 36 10.82 6.12 24.13
CA ASN A 36 10.13 7.41 23.96
C ASN A 36 8.93 7.57 24.92
N SER A 37 8.43 6.47 25.49
CA SER A 37 7.31 6.48 26.43
C SER A 37 7.72 6.72 27.89
N VAL A 38 9.01 6.77 28.19
CA VAL A 38 9.54 6.82 29.56
C VAL A 38 10.58 7.92 29.74
N ASP A 39 10.72 8.35 30.99
CA ASP A 39 11.86 9.12 31.45
C ASP A 39 12.82 8.17 32.19
N ARG A 40 14.08 8.14 31.77
CA ARG A 40 15.13 7.32 32.39
C ARG A 40 15.84 8.13 33.45
N PHE A 41 15.93 7.57 34.65
CA PHE A 41 16.71 8.07 35.77
C PHE A 41 17.83 7.08 36.07
N ASP A 42 19.07 7.54 36.14
CA ASP A 42 20.23 6.67 36.32
C ASP A 42 21.27 7.33 37.21
N GLY A 43 21.77 6.60 38.20
CA GLY A 43 22.81 7.08 39.10
C GLY A 43 23.00 6.22 40.36
N PRO A 44 23.93 6.62 41.26
CA PRO A 44 24.11 5.93 42.54
C PRO A 44 22.81 5.95 43.36
N ALA A 45 22.45 4.81 43.95
CA ALA A 45 21.18 4.66 44.68
C ALA A 45 21.01 5.70 45.81
N ALA A 46 22.10 6.05 46.51
CA ALA A 46 22.09 7.05 47.58
C ALA A 46 21.66 8.46 47.10
N ILE A 47 21.90 8.78 45.82
CA ILE A 47 21.53 10.06 45.22
C ILE A 47 20.15 9.96 44.58
N LEU A 48 19.85 8.83 43.95
CA LEU A 48 18.65 8.68 43.13
C LEU A 48 17.40 8.38 43.95
N MET A 49 17.51 7.64 45.06
CA MET A 49 16.35 7.26 45.88
C MET A 49 15.55 8.46 46.44
N PRO A 50 16.18 9.52 47.00
CA PRO A 50 15.45 10.71 47.45
C PRO A 50 14.69 11.43 46.32
N GLN A 51 15.26 11.44 45.11
CA GLN A 51 14.61 12.03 43.93
C GLN A 51 13.40 11.19 43.51
N LEU A 52 13.55 9.86 43.46
CA LEU A 52 12.47 8.94 43.13
C LEU A 52 11.33 9.00 44.15
N GLU A 53 11.62 9.09 45.45
CA GLU A 53 10.60 9.29 46.49
C GLU A 53 9.76 10.55 46.25
N THR A 54 10.40 11.64 45.83
CA THR A 54 9.72 12.90 45.51
C THR A 54 8.80 12.70 44.29
N LEU A 55 9.32 12.10 43.22
CA LEU A 55 8.56 11.82 42.00
C LEU A 55 7.38 10.87 42.25
N PHE A 56 7.55 9.85 43.09
CA PHE A 56 6.45 8.94 43.47
C PHE A 56 5.38 9.65 44.30
N LYS A 57 5.75 10.59 45.18
CA LYS A 57 4.79 11.45 45.90
C LYS A 57 4.03 12.38 44.95
N GLU A 58 4.65 12.82 43.86
CA GLU A 58 4.01 13.57 42.78
C GLU A 58 3.11 12.69 41.88
N GLY A 59 3.00 11.38 42.16
CA GLY A 59 2.14 10.46 41.44
C GLY A 59 2.75 9.87 40.16
N ARG A 60 4.06 10.06 39.95
CA ARG A 60 4.76 9.37 38.84
C ARG A 60 4.73 7.85 39.08
N THR A 61 4.62 7.08 38.01
CA THR A 61 4.55 5.61 38.09
C THR A 61 5.67 4.94 37.30
N LEU A 62 6.11 3.77 37.77
CA LEU A 62 7.06 2.92 37.04
C LEU A 62 6.49 2.49 35.68
N SER A 63 7.39 2.28 34.72
CA SER A 63 7.05 1.64 33.46
C SER A 63 6.79 0.14 33.65
N GLU A 64 5.78 -0.39 32.97
CA GLU A 64 5.50 -1.82 32.91
C GLU A 64 6.34 -2.55 31.85
N HIS A 65 6.95 -1.81 30.93
CA HIS A 65 7.63 -2.36 29.76
C HIS A 65 9.16 -2.30 29.86
N HIS A 66 9.68 -1.49 30.78
CA HIS A 66 11.11 -1.29 30.97
C HIS A 66 11.50 -1.69 32.39
N LYS A 67 12.40 -2.67 32.52
CA LYS A 67 12.84 -3.18 33.82
C LYS A 67 13.83 -2.21 34.46
N THR A 68 13.77 -2.12 35.79
CA THR A 68 14.80 -1.47 36.59
C THR A 68 16.07 -2.31 36.60
N ASP A 69 17.23 -1.65 36.56
CA ASP A 69 18.54 -2.29 36.71
C ASP A 69 19.27 -1.69 37.92
N ALA A 70 20.04 -2.52 38.61
CA ALA A 70 20.82 -2.13 39.80
C ALA A 70 22.23 -2.75 39.80
N THR A 71 22.73 -3.22 38.65
CA THR A 71 23.98 -3.97 38.56
C THR A 71 25.22 -3.12 38.89
N PHE A 72 25.24 -1.85 38.48
CA PHE A 72 26.35 -0.91 38.75
C PHE A 72 25.84 0.42 39.29
N THR A 73 24.80 0.96 38.66
CA THR A 73 24.01 2.11 39.12
C THR A 73 22.55 1.71 39.17
N LEU A 74 21.75 2.45 39.93
CA LEU A 74 20.31 2.28 39.92
C LEU A 74 19.77 2.99 38.68
N THR A 75 19.21 2.23 37.74
CA THR A 75 18.46 2.75 36.59
C THR A 75 16.97 2.45 36.78
N VAL A 76 16.15 3.50 36.71
CA VAL A 76 14.69 3.43 36.84
C VAL A 76 14.01 4.15 35.67
N TYR A 77 12.95 3.55 35.15
CA TYR A 77 12.14 4.09 34.08
C TYR A 77 10.76 4.47 34.60
N LEU A 78 10.42 5.75 34.53
CA LEU A 78 9.10 6.25 34.92
C LEU A 78 8.29 6.59 33.66
N LYS A 79 6.97 6.32 33.67
CA LYS A 79 6.07 6.75 32.60
C LYS A 79 6.11 8.27 32.50
N LYS A 80 6.18 8.81 31.27
CA LYS A 80 6.10 10.25 31.03
C LYS A 80 4.76 10.81 31.53
N THR A 81 4.76 12.05 32.03
CA THR A 81 3.54 12.73 32.51
C THR A 81 2.57 13.03 31.38
N ASN A 82 3.08 13.32 30.19
CA ASN A 82 2.29 13.58 28.99
C ASN A 82 2.02 12.31 28.16
N ILE A 83 2.07 11.11 28.76
CA ILE A 83 1.92 9.85 28.02
C ILE A 83 0.60 9.75 27.23
N ALA A 84 -0.49 10.30 27.77
CA ALA A 84 -1.80 10.30 27.10
C ALA A 84 -1.80 11.16 25.83
N GLU A 85 -1.13 12.32 25.88
CA GLU A 85 -0.96 13.21 24.72
C GLU A 85 -0.09 12.54 23.66
N LEU A 86 1.04 11.95 24.06
CA LEU A 86 1.93 11.22 23.16
C LEU A 86 1.22 10.04 22.48
N LEU A 87 0.35 9.31 23.18
CA LEU A 87 -0.46 8.24 22.60
C LEU A 87 -1.53 8.76 21.63
N SER A 88 -2.07 9.95 21.88
CA SER A 88 -2.98 10.64 20.97
C SER A 88 -2.26 11.05 19.67
N ASP A 89 -1.05 11.58 19.79
CA ASP A 89 -0.24 11.97 18.63
C ASP A 89 0.19 10.76 17.81
N VAL A 90 0.56 9.64 18.47
CA VAL A 90 0.81 8.36 17.79
C VAL A 90 -0.42 7.90 17.01
N ALA A 91 -1.62 8.04 17.57
CA ALA A 91 -2.86 7.68 16.88
C ALA A 91 -3.10 8.55 15.64
N LYS A 92 -2.93 9.87 15.75
CA LYS A 92 -3.06 10.81 14.63
C LYS A 92 -2.05 10.50 13.51
N GLN A 93 -0.77 10.33 13.86
CA GLN A 93 0.28 9.98 12.90
C GLN A 93 -0.01 8.66 12.20
N THR A 94 -0.56 7.68 12.92
CA THR A 94 -0.95 6.39 12.33
C THR A 94 -2.10 6.54 11.34
N GLU A 95 -3.08 7.38 11.67
CA GLU A 95 -4.19 7.69 10.75
C GLU A 95 -3.72 8.42 9.50
N GLU A 96 -2.89 9.47 9.66
CA GLU A 96 -2.31 10.23 8.55
C GLU A 96 -1.49 9.31 7.64
N SER A 97 -0.61 8.50 8.21
CA SER A 97 0.18 7.53 7.45
C SER A 97 -0.70 6.51 6.71
N TYR A 98 -1.79 6.03 7.30
CA TYR A 98 -2.71 5.11 6.61
C TYR A 98 -3.44 5.79 5.44
N ARG A 99 -3.86 7.06 5.62
CA ARG A 99 -4.47 7.84 4.53
C ARG A 99 -3.49 8.06 3.38
N GLU A 100 -2.24 8.38 3.68
CA GLU A 100 -1.17 8.52 2.67
C GLU A 100 -0.91 7.21 1.93
N GLU A 101 -0.87 6.08 2.64
CA GLU A 101 -0.74 4.75 2.02
C GLU A 101 -1.89 4.46 1.03
N LEU A 102 -3.14 4.79 1.41
CA LEU A 102 -4.30 4.58 0.54
C LEU A 102 -4.26 5.46 -0.71
N GLU A 103 -3.88 6.73 -0.60
CA GLU A 103 -3.74 7.62 -1.77
C GLU A 103 -2.56 7.19 -2.67
N ALA A 104 -1.44 6.75 -2.09
CA ALA A 104 -0.33 6.18 -2.87
C ALA A 104 -0.75 4.91 -3.62
N LEU A 105 -1.52 4.03 -2.98
CA LEU A 105 -2.07 2.82 -3.61
C LEU A 105 -3.03 3.15 -4.76
N LYS A 106 -3.86 4.18 -4.57
CA LYS A 106 -4.81 4.66 -5.58
C LYS A 106 -4.10 5.24 -6.80
N GLU A 107 -3.07 6.06 -6.62
CA GLU A 107 -2.31 6.60 -7.76
C GLU A 107 -1.56 5.50 -8.52
N LYS A 108 -0.95 4.54 -7.81
CA LYS A 108 -0.32 3.37 -8.43
C LYS A 108 -1.32 2.56 -9.27
N ASN A 109 -2.52 2.32 -8.74
CA ASN A 109 -3.55 1.55 -9.46
C ASN A 109 -4.15 2.32 -10.63
N LYS A 110 -4.26 3.64 -10.54
CA LYS A 110 -4.68 4.49 -11.66
C LYS A 110 -3.70 4.41 -12.83
N LEU A 111 -2.39 4.44 -12.56
CA LEU A 111 -1.36 4.27 -13.58
C LEU A 111 -1.42 2.87 -14.22
N LEU A 112 -1.61 1.83 -13.39
CA LEU A 112 -1.77 0.46 -13.88
C LEU A 112 -3.00 0.32 -14.78
N LEU A 113 -4.13 0.91 -14.38
CA LEU A 113 -5.36 0.91 -15.17
C LEU A 113 -5.18 1.64 -16.51
N ALA A 114 -4.49 2.78 -16.50
CA ALA A 114 -4.20 3.53 -17.71
C ALA A 114 -3.36 2.72 -18.70
N ASP A 115 -2.30 2.04 -18.24
CA ASP A 115 -1.49 1.16 -19.09
C ASP A 115 -2.32 -0.02 -19.63
N GLN A 116 -3.12 -0.67 -18.79
CA GLN A 116 -4.01 -1.75 -19.22
C GLN A 116 -4.99 -1.30 -20.33
N LEU A 117 -5.61 -0.13 -20.17
CA LEU A 117 -6.51 0.44 -21.17
C LEU A 117 -5.77 0.79 -22.47
N PHE A 118 -4.55 1.31 -22.37
CA PHE A 118 -3.71 1.61 -23.53
C PHE A 118 -3.34 0.34 -24.30
N GLN A 119 -2.86 -0.71 -23.62
CA GLN A 119 -2.53 -1.98 -24.26
C GLN A 119 -3.78 -2.62 -24.89
N GLN A 120 -4.93 -2.57 -24.23
CA GLN A 120 -6.19 -3.07 -24.80
C GLN A 120 -6.58 -2.32 -26.07
N LYS A 121 -6.41 -0.99 -26.11
CA LYS A 121 -6.70 -0.19 -27.32
C LYS A 121 -5.76 -0.58 -28.46
N LYS A 122 -4.46 -0.68 -28.18
CA LYS A 122 -3.43 -1.08 -29.15
C LYS A 122 -3.69 -2.48 -29.71
N GLU A 123 -4.04 -3.44 -28.87
CA GLU A 123 -4.39 -4.81 -29.30
C GLU A 123 -5.64 -4.83 -30.17
N LYS A 124 -6.65 -4.01 -29.86
CA LYS A 124 -7.86 -3.88 -30.68
C LYS A 124 -7.55 -3.30 -32.06
N GLU A 125 -6.76 -2.24 -32.12
CA GLU A 125 -6.34 -1.61 -33.37
C GLU A 125 -5.50 -2.58 -34.24
N ALA A 126 -4.56 -3.32 -33.63
CA ALA A 126 -3.76 -4.32 -34.34
C ALA A 126 -4.63 -5.46 -34.92
N LYS A 127 -5.60 -5.97 -34.14
CA LYS A 127 -6.54 -7.00 -34.63
C LYS A 127 -7.45 -6.48 -35.73
N ALA A 128 -7.89 -5.23 -35.65
CA ALA A 128 -8.70 -4.62 -36.69
C ALA A 128 -7.92 -4.44 -37.99
N LEU A 129 -6.64 -4.05 -37.91
CA LEU A 129 -5.76 -3.93 -39.07
C LEU A 129 -5.50 -5.30 -39.72
N GLN A 130 -5.17 -6.30 -38.92
CA GLN A 130 -4.93 -7.66 -39.41
C GLN A 130 -6.16 -8.25 -40.09
N ALA A 131 -7.34 -8.09 -39.48
CA ALA A 131 -8.60 -8.53 -40.08
C ALA A 131 -8.91 -7.81 -41.41
N LYS A 132 -8.49 -6.55 -41.55
CA LYS A 132 -8.62 -5.81 -42.80
C LYS A 132 -7.66 -6.35 -43.87
N GLU A 133 -6.39 -6.55 -43.53
CA GLU A 133 -5.40 -7.12 -44.46
C GLU A 133 -5.77 -8.54 -44.93
N ASP A 134 -6.30 -9.38 -44.04
CA ASP A 134 -6.75 -10.73 -44.38
C ASP A 134 -7.94 -10.69 -45.34
N LYS A 135 -8.87 -9.74 -45.13
CA LYS A 135 -10.01 -9.52 -46.03
C LYS A 135 -9.55 -9.01 -47.40
N ASP A 136 -8.65 -8.03 -47.44
CA ASP A 136 -8.13 -7.48 -48.69
C ASP A 136 -7.36 -8.54 -49.49
N ARG A 137 -6.60 -9.42 -48.80
CA ARG A 137 -5.95 -10.58 -49.44
C ARG A 137 -6.94 -11.61 -49.97
N ALA A 138 -7.99 -11.93 -49.21
CA ALA A 138 -9.03 -12.87 -49.64
C ALA A 138 -9.79 -12.35 -50.88
N ASN A 139 -10.10 -11.05 -50.91
CA ASN A 139 -10.73 -10.41 -52.07
C ASN A 139 -9.80 -10.44 -53.30
N ALA A 140 -8.52 -10.10 -53.13
CA ALA A 140 -7.55 -10.15 -54.24
C ALA A 140 -7.35 -11.58 -54.79
N LEU A 141 -7.39 -12.59 -53.92
CA LEU A 141 -7.38 -13.99 -54.34
C LEU A 141 -8.63 -14.36 -55.14
N ALA A 142 -9.83 -13.95 -54.68
CA ALA A 142 -11.07 -14.21 -55.39
C ALA A 142 -11.12 -13.51 -56.78
N GLU A 143 -10.66 -12.25 -56.87
CA GLU A 143 -10.54 -11.53 -58.15
C GLU A 143 -9.53 -12.21 -59.09
N ALA A 144 -8.40 -12.69 -58.57
CA ALA A 144 -7.43 -13.45 -59.35
C ALA A 144 -8.03 -14.78 -59.86
N GLU A 145 -8.75 -15.51 -59.01
CA GLU A 145 -9.44 -16.75 -59.38
C GLU A 145 -10.51 -16.52 -60.46
N GLU A 146 -11.34 -15.48 -60.33
CA GLU A 146 -12.32 -15.09 -61.37
C GLU A 146 -11.64 -14.71 -62.70
N PHE A 147 -10.54 -13.96 -62.64
CA PHE A 147 -9.78 -13.59 -63.83
C PHE A 147 -9.25 -14.82 -64.57
N PHE A 148 -8.64 -15.77 -63.86
CA PHE A 148 -8.14 -17.01 -64.46
C PHE A 148 -9.27 -17.94 -64.94
N ALA A 149 -10.42 -17.96 -64.25
CA ALA A 149 -11.58 -18.72 -64.69
C ALA A 149 -12.13 -18.18 -66.02
N ASN A 150 -12.28 -16.86 -66.16
CA ASN A 150 -12.77 -16.24 -67.41
C ASN A 150 -11.78 -16.39 -68.59
N LEU A 151 -10.48 -16.40 -68.32
CA LEU A 151 -9.43 -16.69 -69.31
C LEU A 151 -9.50 -18.11 -69.87
N SER A 152 -10.02 -19.06 -69.08
CA SER A 152 -10.19 -20.45 -69.50
C SER A 152 -11.43 -20.67 -70.36
N SER A 153 -12.47 -19.84 -70.20
CA SER A 153 -13.67 -19.85 -71.05
C SER A 153 -13.46 -19.17 -72.41
N GLU A 154 -12.63 -18.13 -72.51
CA GLU A 154 -12.34 -17.47 -73.80
C GLU A 154 -11.42 -18.29 -74.73
N LYS A 155 -10.67 -19.26 -74.19
CA LYS A 155 -9.82 -20.16 -74.99
C LYS A 155 -10.55 -21.41 -75.52
N GLY A 156 -11.86 -21.52 -75.30
CA GLY A 156 -12.69 -22.64 -75.76
C GLY A 156 -13.39 -22.44 -77.11
N GLU A 157 -13.31 -21.25 -77.71
CA GLU A 157 -13.91 -20.94 -79.02
C GLU A 157 -12.83 -20.63 -80.06
N GLN A 158 -12.05 -21.64 -80.47
CA GLN A 158 -11.38 -21.69 -81.78
C GLN A 158 -11.38 -23.12 -82.31
#